data_AF-A0A367KVF4-F1
#
_entry.id   AF-A0A367KVF4-F1
#
_cell.length_a   1.000
_cell.length_b   1.000
_cell.length_c   1.000
_cell.angle_alpha   90.00
_cell.angle_beta   90.00
_cell.angle_gamma   90.00
#
_symmetry.space_group_name_H-M   'P 1'
#
loop_
_entity.id
_entity.type
_entity.pdbx_description
1 polymer ?
#
loop_
_entity_poly.entity_id
_entity_poly.type
_entity_poly.pdbx_seq_one_letter_code
_entity_poly.pdbx_strand_id
1 'polypeptide(L)'
;MYPGGRELRNYIKESSDPNLNEFIKNNFHLINQDDATLKSMMLVWKNRFVLALNKYRSELVLGNRANLDINLWKSLKLKDGVDNASILYQWLYIAQEKKSEDANSFLQEKKEQIEQMETSTSQEVNALLDKLSIRLLRRFDNLSTKEMCVLKLSLSKIVDLVDDEMADVYKSVIPNRHFEEWMSLKRSKRLEEEEQSKIKTTVAEFVEKSKIDIKTARKYVLQKRLELEDEEDSLEARLFEMIDKIVSLIKNSKSNYWQEADFVAFIKTLLEIAFRGSSLSVVIGETVAHATKPAIEYNESSYSNGMNSVFNSDSPSFALTSKSSCVGRKIDLRIVSDDDQELSFWEFKNNDVDQKLLWYQESKSLRLAQCLQKEVSSVLKHPQDILSLNWFGWSATMCYLTQQDGYAVAKKIDKITVPFDNRLISTSLENLMLCIFEVKATLSALNDEMFIASNGRTKKRKSYDSMPHTLLSPKRQ
;
A
#
# COMPACT_ATOMS: atom_id res chain seq x y z
N MET A 1 31.59 10.56 -10.05
CA MET A 1 31.75 11.61 -9.01
C MET A 1 30.33 11.96 -8.52
N TYR A 2 30.07 12.00 -7.21
CA TYR A 2 28.71 12.26 -6.70
C TYR A 2 28.42 13.78 -6.60
N PRO A 3 27.14 14.21 -6.63
CA PRO A 3 26.75 15.61 -6.44
C PRO A 3 27.29 16.16 -5.12
N GLY A 4 27.95 17.33 -5.17
CA GLY A 4 28.59 17.95 -4.01
C GLY A 4 29.98 17.41 -3.65
N GLY A 5 30.50 16.45 -4.43
CA GLY A 5 31.79 15.84 -4.16
C GLY A 5 32.99 16.77 -4.41
N ARG A 6 32.87 17.79 -5.26
CA ARG A 6 33.97 18.75 -5.49
C ARG A 6 34.04 19.77 -4.35
N GLU A 7 32.89 20.27 -3.97
CA GLU A 7 32.61 21.22 -2.91
C GLU A 7 33.09 20.66 -1.56
N LEU A 8 32.72 19.41 -1.25
CA LEU A 8 33.18 18.75 -0.03
C LEU A 8 34.70 18.57 0.02
N ARG A 9 35.34 18.26 -1.13
CA ARG A 9 36.80 18.13 -1.19
C ARG A 9 37.50 19.46 -0.98
N ASN A 10 37.01 20.52 -1.62
CA ASN A 10 37.58 21.85 -1.49
C ASN A 10 37.44 22.33 -0.03
N TYR A 11 36.25 22.19 0.55
CA TYR A 11 36.00 22.52 1.95
C TYR A 11 36.97 21.82 2.90
N ILE A 12 37.21 20.51 2.74
CA ILE A 12 38.13 19.77 3.61
C ILE A 12 39.58 20.20 3.45
N LYS A 13 40.01 20.57 2.23
CA LYS A 13 41.38 21.02 1.98
C LYS A 13 41.64 22.42 2.54
N GLU A 14 40.67 23.32 2.36
CA GLU A 14 40.79 24.75 2.63
C GLU A 14 40.44 25.10 4.08
N SER A 15 39.54 24.34 4.73
CA SER A 15 39.19 24.58 6.12
C SER A 15 40.33 24.17 7.07
N SER A 16 40.60 25.04 8.05
CA SER A 16 41.53 24.74 9.15
C SER A 16 40.95 23.69 10.10
N ASP A 17 39.62 23.69 10.28
CA ASP A 17 38.88 22.85 11.23
C ASP A 17 37.62 22.25 10.58
N PRO A 18 37.75 21.33 9.60
CA PRO A 18 36.59 20.84 8.85
C PRO A 18 35.57 20.14 9.77
N ASN A 19 34.31 20.53 9.63
CA ASN A 19 33.16 20.02 10.39
C ASN A 19 31.98 19.71 9.44
N LEU A 20 31.36 18.54 9.61
CA LEU A 20 30.24 18.10 8.78
C LEU A 20 29.02 19.03 8.88
N ASN A 21 28.65 19.47 10.09
CA ASN A 21 27.46 20.31 10.28
C ASN A 21 27.66 21.69 9.64
N GLU A 22 28.86 22.25 9.74
CA GLU A 22 29.19 23.52 9.07
C GLU A 22 29.10 23.38 7.54
N PHE A 23 29.71 22.31 6.99
CA PHE A 23 29.64 22.03 5.56
C PHE A 23 28.20 21.94 5.08
N ILE A 24 27.36 21.17 5.78
CA ILE A 24 25.96 20.93 5.44
C ILE A 24 25.13 22.21 5.54
N LYS A 25 25.34 23.02 6.58
CA LYS A 25 24.67 24.32 6.73
C LYS A 25 24.96 25.25 5.55
N ASN A 26 26.21 25.28 5.07
CA ASN A 26 26.63 26.17 3.99
C ASN A 26 26.30 25.62 2.59
N ASN A 27 26.09 24.31 2.47
CA ASN A 27 25.94 23.62 1.19
C ASN A 27 24.65 22.79 1.12
N PHE A 28 23.59 23.21 1.80
CA PHE A 28 22.35 22.44 1.89
C PHE A 28 21.71 22.16 0.52
N HIS A 29 21.88 23.07 -0.45
CA HIS A 29 21.41 22.92 -1.83
C HIS A 29 22.03 21.72 -2.57
N LEU A 30 23.15 21.17 -2.08
CA LEU A 30 23.78 19.96 -2.66
C LEU A 30 23.11 18.67 -2.18
N ILE A 31 22.23 18.76 -1.18
CA ILE A 31 21.54 17.64 -0.57
C ILE A 31 20.26 17.42 -1.37
N ASN A 32 20.24 16.37 -2.20
CA ASN A 32 19.00 15.93 -2.83
C ASN A 32 18.03 15.45 -1.73
N GLN A 33 16.93 16.19 -1.56
CA GLN A 33 15.91 15.94 -0.53
C GLN A 33 14.89 14.88 -0.97
N ASP A 34 14.71 14.74 -2.29
CA ASP A 34 13.55 14.07 -2.90
C ASP A 34 13.55 12.55 -2.71
N ASP A 35 14.68 11.94 -2.32
CA ASP A 35 14.92 10.49 -2.49
C ASP A 35 15.44 9.73 -1.26
N ALA A 36 15.42 10.33 -0.07
CA ALA A 36 16.09 9.73 1.10
C ALA A 36 15.41 10.03 2.44
N THR A 37 15.27 9.00 3.28
CA THR A 37 14.92 9.20 4.70
C THR A 37 15.98 10.06 5.36
N LEU A 38 15.61 10.91 6.33
CA LEU A 38 16.54 11.82 7.01
C LEU A 38 17.78 11.08 7.51
N LYS A 39 17.57 9.91 8.13
CA LYS A 39 18.62 9.00 8.59
C LYS A 39 19.57 8.57 7.46
N SER A 40 19.04 8.19 6.30
CA SER A 40 19.85 7.77 5.16
C SER A 40 20.65 8.92 4.54
N MET A 41 20.07 10.13 4.50
CA MET A 41 20.77 11.35 4.06
C MET A 41 21.96 11.65 4.97
N MET A 42 21.70 11.70 6.29
CA MET A 42 22.71 11.93 7.32
C MET A 42 23.85 10.91 7.21
N LEU A 43 23.53 9.62 7.05
CA LEU A 43 24.54 8.57 6.95
C LEU A 43 25.37 8.67 5.67
N VAL A 44 24.72 8.96 4.53
CA VAL A 44 25.41 9.13 3.24
C VAL A 44 26.42 10.27 3.31
N TRP A 45 26.00 11.42 3.85
CA TRP A 45 26.88 12.58 3.96
C TRP A 45 27.95 12.42 5.03
N LYS A 46 27.63 11.78 6.16
CA LYS A 46 28.65 11.37 7.15
C LYS A 46 29.72 10.50 6.52
N ASN A 47 29.33 9.45 5.79
CA ASN A 47 30.28 8.55 5.14
C ASN A 47 31.12 9.28 4.07
N ARG A 48 30.50 10.14 3.25
CA ARG A 48 31.21 10.96 2.26
C ARG A 48 32.24 11.88 2.92
N PHE A 49 31.85 12.55 4.01
CA PHE A 49 32.71 13.44 4.77
C PHE A 49 33.88 12.68 5.39
N VAL A 50 33.62 11.57 6.06
CA VAL A 50 34.67 10.72 6.67
C VAL A 50 35.67 10.21 5.62
N LEU A 51 35.18 9.74 4.47
CA LEU A 51 36.05 9.27 3.38
C LEU A 51 36.91 10.41 2.81
N ALA A 52 36.34 11.60 2.65
CA ALA A 52 37.07 12.74 2.15
C ALA A 52 38.09 13.28 3.19
N LEU A 53 37.74 13.29 4.48
CA LEU A 53 38.63 13.70 5.57
C LEU A 53 39.84 12.76 5.64
N ASN A 54 39.60 11.45 5.68
CA ASN A 54 40.66 10.45 5.70
C ASN A 54 41.57 10.50 4.47
N LYS A 55 41.05 10.95 3.32
CA LYS A 55 41.82 11.02 2.07
C LYS A 55 42.68 12.29 1.97
N TYR A 56 42.18 13.43 2.44
CA TYR A 56 42.81 14.73 2.18
C TYR A 56 43.43 15.38 3.42
N ARG A 57 43.07 14.92 4.62
CA ARG A 57 43.54 15.42 5.92
C ARG A 57 43.60 14.26 6.94
N SER A 58 44.35 13.20 6.62
CA SER A 58 44.44 11.98 7.43
C SER A 58 45.03 12.19 8.83
N GLU A 59 45.71 13.31 9.04
CA GLU A 59 46.26 13.74 10.33
C GLU A 59 45.18 14.19 11.32
N LEU A 60 43.97 14.53 10.85
CA LEU A 60 42.89 14.98 11.70
C LEU A 60 42.13 13.79 12.31
N VAL A 61 41.96 13.81 13.63
CA VAL A 61 41.12 12.83 14.34
C VAL A 61 39.65 13.09 14.05
N LEU A 62 38.88 12.04 13.71
CA LEU A 62 37.46 12.13 13.37
C LEU A 62 36.63 12.83 14.47
N GLY A 63 36.86 12.49 15.73
CA GLY A 63 36.23 13.11 16.92
C GLY A 63 34.78 13.54 16.72
N ASN A 64 34.48 14.78 17.13
CA ASN A 64 33.17 15.41 16.95
C ASN A 64 32.95 16.00 15.53
N ARG A 65 33.93 15.94 14.63
CA ARG A 65 33.86 16.57 13.30
C ARG A 65 32.84 15.93 12.37
N ALA A 66 32.59 14.64 12.59
CA ALA A 66 31.59 13.86 11.88
C ALA A 66 30.30 13.63 12.71
N ASN A 67 30.13 14.37 13.81
CA ASN A 67 28.87 14.34 14.57
C ASN A 67 27.76 14.96 13.73
N LEU A 68 26.58 14.37 13.86
CA LEU A 68 25.40 14.80 13.13
C LEU A 68 24.52 15.61 14.06
N ASP A 69 24.36 16.91 13.77
CA ASP A 69 23.39 17.75 14.44
C ASP A 69 22.00 17.53 13.83
N ILE A 70 21.19 16.71 14.49
CA ILE A 70 19.84 16.34 14.04
C ILE A 70 18.98 17.59 13.80
N ASN A 71 19.11 18.64 14.62
CA ASN A 71 18.28 19.84 14.51
C ASN A 71 18.60 20.65 13.26
N LEU A 72 19.89 20.72 12.89
CA LEU A 72 20.30 21.25 11.60
C LEU A 72 19.66 20.43 10.46
N TRP A 73 19.80 19.11 10.47
CA TRP A 73 19.28 18.24 9.41
C TRP A 73 17.75 18.30 9.29
N LYS A 74 17.03 18.38 10.41
CA LYS A 74 15.57 18.65 10.43
C LYS A 74 15.23 19.96 9.76
N SER A 75 15.94 21.04 10.12
CA SER A 75 15.68 22.38 9.56
C SER A 75 15.89 22.45 8.05
N LEU A 76 16.74 21.58 7.49
CA LEU A 76 16.96 21.48 6.06
C LEU A 76 15.83 20.71 5.37
N LYS A 77 15.37 19.59 5.95
CA LYS A 77 14.26 18.80 5.41
C LYS A 77 12.90 19.49 5.53
N LEU A 78 12.69 20.30 6.57
CA LEU A 78 11.46 21.05 6.81
C LEU A 78 11.38 22.36 6.01
N LYS A 79 12.47 22.78 5.35
CA LYS A 79 12.52 24.05 4.60
C LYS A 79 11.85 24.00 3.23
N ASP A 80 11.57 22.81 2.68
CA ASP A 80 10.94 22.66 1.35
C ASP A 80 9.39 22.56 1.41
N GLY A 81 8.79 22.84 2.57
CA GLY A 81 7.35 22.95 2.73
C GLY A 81 6.93 22.49 4.12
N VAL A 82 5.98 23.19 4.72
CA VAL A 82 5.28 22.66 5.89
C VAL A 82 4.52 21.43 5.40
N ASP A 83 5.04 20.25 5.72
CA ASP A 83 4.33 19.00 5.45
C ASP A 83 3.14 18.91 6.41
N ASN A 84 2.03 19.49 5.98
CA ASN A 84 0.74 19.45 6.67
C ASN A 84 0.38 18.02 7.09
N ALA A 85 0.67 17.02 6.24
CA ALA A 85 0.38 15.62 6.55
C ALA A 85 1.20 15.14 7.75
N SER A 86 2.47 15.53 7.86
CA SER A 86 3.32 15.20 9.01
C SER A 86 2.81 15.80 10.32
N ILE A 87 2.34 17.05 10.32
CA ILE A 87 1.72 17.69 11.51
C ILE A 87 0.48 16.93 11.96
N LEU A 88 -0.43 16.66 11.02
CA LEU A 88 -1.70 15.99 11.33
C LEU A 88 -1.47 14.52 11.73
N TYR A 89 -0.44 13.88 11.16
CA TYR A 89 -0.05 12.53 11.55
C TYR A 89 0.53 12.48 12.96
N GLN A 90 1.38 13.45 13.31
CA GLN A 90 1.91 13.58 14.66
C GLN A 90 0.78 13.80 15.68
N TRP A 91 -0.22 14.62 15.33
CA TRP A 91 -1.41 14.79 16.17
C TRP A 91 -2.15 13.45 16.37
N LEU A 92 -2.42 12.70 15.30
CA LEU A 92 -3.04 11.38 15.40
C LEU A 92 -2.25 10.45 16.33
N TYR A 93 -0.93 10.42 16.18
CA TYR A 93 -0.06 9.57 17.00
C TYR A 93 -0.15 9.93 18.48
N ILE A 94 -0.04 11.22 18.83
CA ILE A 94 -0.17 11.69 20.22
C ILE A 94 -1.53 11.33 20.81
N ALA A 95 -2.60 11.51 20.02
CA ALA A 95 -3.97 11.17 20.43
C ALA A 95 -4.14 9.67 20.68
N GLN A 96 -3.57 8.82 19.83
CA GLN A 96 -3.63 7.34 19.99
C GLN A 96 -2.84 6.84 21.19
N GLU A 97 -1.69 7.44 21.51
CA GLU A 97 -0.84 7.06 22.65
C GLU A 97 -1.38 7.61 23.99
N LYS A 98 -2.51 8.32 23.99
CA LYS A 98 -3.18 8.90 25.18
C LYS A 98 -2.26 9.78 26.04
N LYS A 99 -1.33 10.48 25.41
CA LYS A 99 -0.40 11.40 26.08
C LYS A 99 -1.01 12.80 26.16
N SER A 100 -1.89 13.01 27.12
CA SER A 100 -2.67 14.26 27.25
C SER A 100 -1.81 15.51 27.46
N GLU A 101 -0.69 15.41 28.18
CA GLU A 101 0.23 16.53 28.42
C GLU A 101 0.97 16.94 27.13
N ASP A 102 1.44 15.96 26.35
CA ASP A 102 2.10 16.19 25.06
C ASP A 102 1.14 16.80 24.03
N ALA A 103 -0.15 16.42 24.08
CA ALA A 103 -1.17 16.89 23.14
C ALA A 103 -1.40 18.42 23.24
N ASN A 104 -1.51 18.96 24.46
CA ASN A 104 -1.76 20.38 24.65
C ASN A 104 -0.56 21.23 24.23
N SER A 105 0.66 20.80 24.60
CA SER A 105 1.89 21.47 24.21
C SER A 105 2.05 21.48 22.68
N PHE A 106 1.86 20.32 22.05
CA PHE A 106 1.92 20.19 20.59
C PHE A 106 0.89 21.07 19.88
N LEU A 107 -0.37 21.06 20.34
CA LEU A 107 -1.44 21.87 19.76
C LEU A 107 -1.19 23.37 19.92
N GLN A 108 -0.59 23.79 21.04
CA GLN A 108 -0.20 25.18 21.26
C GLN A 108 0.95 25.58 20.31
N GLU A 109 1.96 24.72 20.14
CA GLU A 109 3.09 24.94 19.23
C GLU A 109 2.64 25.04 17.76
N LYS A 110 1.72 24.16 17.33
CA LYS A 110 1.26 24.06 15.94
C LYS A 110 -0.03 24.82 15.66
N LYS A 111 -0.53 25.61 16.61
CA LYS A 111 -1.84 26.27 16.54
C LYS A 111 -2.03 27.06 15.25
N GLU A 112 -1.10 27.97 14.93
CA GLU A 112 -1.21 28.83 13.75
C GLU A 112 -1.24 28.02 12.45
N GLN A 113 -0.42 26.97 12.34
CA GLN A 113 -0.38 26.10 11.16
C GLN A 113 -1.68 25.30 11.00
N ILE A 114 -2.22 24.77 12.11
CA ILE A 114 -3.50 24.05 12.11
C ILE A 114 -4.65 24.99 11.75
N GLU A 115 -4.69 26.20 12.30
CA GLU A 115 -5.69 27.22 11.98
C GLU A 115 -5.59 27.66 10.52
N GLN A 116 -4.39 27.82 9.97
CA GLN A 116 -4.18 28.12 8.54
C GLN A 116 -4.70 27.00 7.63
N MET A 117 -4.42 25.73 7.95
CA MET A 117 -4.94 24.58 7.20
C MET A 117 -6.47 24.53 7.21
N GLU A 118 -7.06 24.76 8.38
CA GLU A 118 -8.51 24.71 8.56
C GLU A 118 -9.22 25.87 7.85
N THR A 119 -8.68 27.08 7.97
CA THR A 119 -9.29 28.29 7.40
C THR A 119 -8.94 28.54 5.93
N SER A 120 -8.04 27.73 5.35
CA SER A 120 -7.70 27.78 3.93
C SER A 120 -8.96 27.80 3.05
N THR A 121 -9.01 28.66 2.04
CA THR A 121 -10.12 28.70 1.08
C THR A 121 -9.94 27.73 -0.09
N SER A 122 -8.81 27.01 -0.13
CA SER A 122 -8.51 26.04 -1.20
C SER A 122 -9.62 24.99 -1.32
N GLN A 123 -9.98 24.72 -2.57
CA GLN A 123 -10.92 23.69 -3.00
C GLN A 123 -10.20 22.45 -3.54
N GLU A 124 -8.87 22.40 -3.45
CA GLU A 124 -8.10 21.23 -3.81
C GLU A 124 -8.40 20.09 -2.84
N VAL A 125 -8.54 18.87 -3.37
CA VAL A 125 -8.92 17.69 -2.59
C VAL A 125 -7.94 17.44 -1.44
N ASN A 126 -6.63 17.65 -1.66
CA ASN A 126 -5.63 17.50 -0.60
C ASN A 126 -5.87 18.42 0.59
N ALA A 127 -6.21 19.69 0.35
CA ALA A 127 -6.52 20.65 1.39
C ALA A 127 -7.86 20.32 2.08
N LEU A 128 -8.85 19.83 1.34
CA LEU A 128 -10.13 19.38 1.88
C LEU A 128 -9.95 18.13 2.78
N LEU A 129 -9.06 17.20 2.42
CA LEU A 129 -8.69 16.05 3.25
C LEU A 129 -7.96 16.48 4.54
N ASP A 130 -7.13 17.52 4.48
CA ASP A 130 -6.48 18.08 5.68
C ASP A 130 -7.53 18.70 6.62
N LYS A 131 -8.48 19.48 6.09
CA LYS A 131 -9.61 20.02 6.88
C LYS A 131 -10.46 18.92 7.51
N LEU A 132 -10.79 17.87 6.74
CA LEU A 132 -11.53 16.72 7.26
C LEU A 132 -10.75 16.05 8.40
N SER A 133 -9.44 15.85 8.23
CA SER A 133 -8.57 15.27 9.25
C SER A 133 -8.55 16.12 10.52
N ILE A 134 -8.41 17.44 10.41
CA ILE A 134 -8.47 18.38 11.56
C ILE A 134 -9.82 18.27 12.29
N ARG A 135 -10.93 18.30 11.54
CA ARG A 135 -12.28 18.19 12.11
C ARG A 135 -12.48 16.88 12.87
N LEU A 136 -11.93 15.77 12.38
CA LEU A 136 -11.99 14.47 13.05
C LEU A 136 -11.07 14.42 14.28
N LEU A 137 -9.84 14.93 14.16
CA LEU A 137 -8.86 14.97 15.26
C LEU A 137 -9.33 15.81 16.45
N ARG A 138 -10.05 16.92 16.23
CA ARG A 138 -10.63 17.73 17.32
C ARG A 138 -11.64 17.00 18.20
N ARG A 139 -12.26 15.94 17.69
CA ARG A 139 -13.24 15.11 18.41
C ARG A 139 -12.79 13.66 18.49
N PHE A 140 -11.47 13.44 18.51
CA PHE A 140 -10.85 12.12 18.41
C PHE A 140 -11.46 11.07 19.35
N ASP A 141 -11.70 11.43 20.61
CA ASP A 141 -12.24 10.52 21.63
C ASP A 141 -13.67 10.05 21.35
N ASN A 142 -14.40 10.75 20.48
CA ASN A 142 -15.78 10.48 20.12
C ASN A 142 -15.93 9.95 18.69
N LEU A 143 -14.84 9.56 18.03
CA LEU A 143 -14.90 9.04 16.67
C LEU A 143 -15.54 7.64 16.65
N SER A 144 -16.50 7.47 15.74
CA SER A 144 -16.97 6.13 15.35
C SER A 144 -15.86 5.35 14.63
N THR A 145 -16.03 4.03 14.52
CA THR A 145 -15.07 3.18 13.79
C THR A 145 -14.87 3.62 12.34
N LYS A 146 -15.95 3.98 11.65
CA LYS A 146 -15.85 4.46 10.27
C LYS A 146 -15.10 5.79 10.17
N GLU A 147 -15.36 6.72 11.07
CA GLU A 147 -14.66 8.01 11.08
C GLU A 147 -13.17 7.85 11.41
N MET A 148 -12.81 6.89 12.27
CA MET A 148 -11.41 6.53 12.51
C MET A 148 -10.74 5.98 11.25
N CYS A 149 -11.44 5.18 10.46
CA CYS A 149 -10.95 4.67 9.18
C CYS A 149 -10.79 5.80 8.16
N VAL A 150 -11.79 6.68 8.03
CA VAL A 150 -11.74 7.87 7.16
C VAL A 150 -10.62 8.83 7.58
N LEU A 151 -10.39 9.05 8.87
CA LEU A 151 -9.26 9.85 9.35
C LEU A 151 -7.92 9.26 8.87
N LYS A 152 -7.72 7.94 9.02
CA LYS A 152 -6.47 7.30 8.58
C LYS A 152 -6.28 7.35 7.06
N LEU A 153 -7.36 7.20 6.30
CA LEU A 153 -7.34 7.30 4.84
C LEU A 153 -7.09 8.75 4.37
N SER A 154 -7.75 9.72 4.99
CA SER A 154 -7.56 11.16 4.70
C SER A 154 -6.13 11.62 4.96
N LEU A 155 -5.52 11.20 6.08
CA LEU A 155 -4.11 11.45 6.38
C LEU A 155 -3.15 10.76 5.39
N SER A 156 -3.61 9.68 4.76
CA SER A 156 -2.88 8.99 3.70
C SER A 156 -3.23 9.54 2.31
N LYS A 157 -4.01 10.63 2.22
CA LYS A 157 -4.52 11.20 0.96
C LYS A 157 -5.28 10.18 0.10
N ILE A 158 -6.08 9.32 0.71
CA ILE A 158 -6.95 8.36 0.03
C ILE A 158 -8.42 8.75 0.26
N VAL A 159 -9.19 8.85 -0.82
CA VAL A 159 -10.66 8.94 -0.79
C VAL A 159 -11.23 7.57 -1.05
N ASP A 160 -12.14 7.12 -0.19
CA ASP A 160 -12.78 5.81 -0.31
C ASP A 160 -14.20 5.94 -0.85
N LEU A 161 -14.41 5.39 -2.06
CA LEU A 161 -15.71 5.27 -2.71
C LEU A 161 -16.15 3.80 -2.83
N VAL A 162 -15.50 2.89 -2.10
CA VAL A 162 -15.83 1.46 -2.09
C VAL A 162 -17.02 1.19 -1.17
N ASP A 163 -17.01 1.80 0.01
CA ASP A 163 -18.06 1.74 1.03
C ASP A 163 -18.82 3.08 1.10
N ASP A 164 -20.14 3.02 0.89
CA ASP A 164 -21.01 4.20 0.84
C ASP A 164 -21.03 4.96 2.19
N GLU A 165 -20.93 4.25 3.32
CA GLU A 165 -20.93 4.90 4.63
C GLU A 165 -19.64 5.67 4.92
N MET A 166 -18.49 5.18 4.45
CA MET A 166 -17.25 5.94 4.47
C MET A 166 -17.28 7.11 3.50
N ALA A 167 -17.80 6.90 2.29
CA ALA A 167 -17.97 7.94 1.27
C ALA A 167 -18.77 9.16 1.80
N ASP A 168 -19.82 8.90 2.58
CA ASP A 168 -20.66 9.95 3.19
C ASP A 168 -19.90 10.85 4.17
N VAL A 169 -18.86 10.34 4.84
CA VAL A 169 -18.02 11.17 5.71
C VAL A 169 -17.24 12.19 4.86
N TYR A 170 -16.71 11.78 3.71
CA TYR A 170 -16.00 12.69 2.80
C TYR A 170 -16.92 13.75 2.18
N LYS A 171 -18.16 13.38 1.80
CA LYS A 171 -19.16 14.31 1.23
C LYS A 171 -19.50 15.48 2.16
N SER A 172 -19.21 15.36 3.46
CA SER A 172 -19.41 16.46 4.42
C SER A 172 -18.40 17.61 4.26
N VAL A 173 -17.32 17.41 3.51
CA VAL A 173 -16.26 18.41 3.28
C VAL A 173 -15.91 18.57 1.80
N ILE A 174 -15.94 17.49 1.01
CA ILE A 174 -15.58 17.50 -0.40
C ILE A 174 -16.80 17.85 -1.27
N PRO A 175 -16.72 18.85 -2.16
CA PRO A 175 -17.82 19.19 -3.08
C PRO A 175 -18.22 18.05 -4.03
N ASN A 176 -19.52 17.92 -4.29
CA ASN A 176 -20.11 16.84 -5.13
C ASN A 176 -19.51 16.73 -6.54
N ARG A 177 -19.05 17.83 -7.15
CA ARG A 177 -18.43 17.82 -8.48
C ARG A 177 -17.26 16.82 -8.58
N HIS A 178 -16.48 16.67 -7.52
CA HIS A 178 -15.35 15.72 -7.51
C HIS A 178 -15.84 14.28 -7.48
N PHE A 179 -16.94 13.99 -6.77
CA PHE A 179 -17.54 12.67 -6.79
C PHE A 179 -18.10 12.33 -8.17
N GLU A 180 -18.71 13.28 -8.88
CA GLU A 180 -19.17 13.09 -10.26
C GLU A 180 -17.99 12.78 -11.19
N GLU A 181 -16.90 13.54 -11.08
CA GLU A 181 -15.65 13.30 -11.81
C GLU A 181 -15.10 11.90 -11.51
N TRP A 182 -14.96 11.54 -10.23
CA TRP A 182 -14.43 10.24 -9.84
C TRP A 182 -15.32 9.08 -10.28
N MET A 183 -16.64 9.22 -10.18
CA MET A 183 -17.59 8.21 -10.66
C MET A 183 -17.48 8.00 -12.17
N SER A 184 -17.14 9.05 -12.93
CA SER A 184 -16.91 8.97 -14.38
C SER A 184 -15.61 8.25 -14.78
N LEU A 185 -14.65 8.09 -13.87
CA LEU A 185 -13.39 7.38 -14.14
C LEU A 185 -13.68 5.93 -14.54
N LYS A 186 -13.29 5.56 -15.75
CA LYS A 186 -13.41 4.19 -16.27
C LYS A 186 -12.05 3.52 -16.26
N ARG A 187 -12.04 2.25 -15.87
CA ARG A 187 -10.88 1.37 -16.03
C ARG A 187 -11.06 0.56 -17.30
N SER A 188 -10.01 0.45 -18.11
CA SER A 188 -9.98 -0.45 -19.26
C SER A 188 -9.95 -1.89 -18.77
N LYS A 189 -10.89 -2.70 -19.26
CA LYS A 189 -10.81 -4.16 -19.09
C LYS A 189 -9.59 -4.69 -19.85
N ARG A 190 -8.90 -5.66 -19.26
CA ARG A 190 -7.72 -6.28 -19.88
C ARG A 190 -8.02 -7.68 -20.42
N LEU A 191 -9.11 -8.31 -19.97
CA LEU A 191 -9.55 -9.59 -20.49
C LEU A 191 -10.15 -9.44 -21.90
N GLU A 192 -9.65 -10.22 -22.85
CA GLU A 192 -10.08 -10.13 -24.24
C GLU A 192 -11.54 -10.60 -24.43
N GLU A 193 -12.23 -10.06 -25.43
CA GLU A 193 -13.64 -10.40 -25.68
C GLU A 193 -13.83 -11.88 -26.06
N GLU A 194 -12.86 -12.46 -26.79
CA GLU A 194 -12.85 -13.88 -27.13
C GLU A 194 -12.74 -14.77 -25.88
N GLU A 195 -11.80 -14.45 -24.98
CA GLU A 195 -11.66 -15.15 -23.71
C GLU A 195 -12.92 -15.01 -22.84
N GLN A 196 -13.50 -13.81 -22.76
CA GLN A 196 -14.77 -13.58 -22.05
C GLN A 196 -15.90 -14.45 -22.62
N SER A 197 -16.01 -14.53 -23.94
CA SER A 197 -17.02 -15.32 -24.63
C SER A 197 -16.84 -16.82 -24.34
N LYS A 198 -15.59 -17.30 -24.37
CA LYS A 198 -15.26 -18.69 -24.05
C LYS A 198 -15.61 -19.01 -22.60
N ILE A 199 -15.24 -18.15 -21.65
CA ILE A 199 -15.58 -18.32 -20.22
C ILE A 199 -17.09 -18.43 -20.03
N LYS A 200 -17.86 -17.50 -20.61
CA LYS A 200 -19.32 -17.49 -20.51
C LYS A 200 -19.94 -18.77 -21.08
N THR A 201 -19.47 -19.22 -22.23
CA THR A 201 -19.96 -20.43 -22.88
C THR A 201 -19.70 -21.67 -22.02
N THR A 202 -18.46 -21.87 -21.56
CA THR A 202 -18.07 -23.00 -20.69
C THR A 202 -18.87 -23.01 -19.39
N VAL A 203 -19.04 -21.85 -18.75
CA VAL A 203 -19.83 -21.73 -17.51
C VAL A 203 -21.31 -22.02 -17.78
N ALA A 204 -21.89 -21.47 -18.85
CA ALA A 204 -23.30 -21.69 -19.19
C ALA A 204 -23.61 -23.17 -19.43
N GLU A 205 -22.75 -23.89 -20.15
CA GLU A 205 -22.89 -25.33 -20.36
C GLU A 205 -22.90 -26.11 -19.04
N PHE A 206 -21.97 -25.79 -18.12
CA PHE A 206 -21.96 -26.39 -16.79
C PHE A 206 -23.23 -26.05 -16.00
N VAL A 207 -23.67 -24.79 -16.03
CA VAL A 207 -24.90 -24.34 -15.35
C VAL A 207 -26.11 -25.11 -15.86
N GLU A 208 -26.26 -25.31 -17.18
CA GLU A 208 -27.36 -26.12 -17.75
C GLU A 208 -27.35 -27.56 -17.23
N LYS A 209 -26.18 -28.20 -17.14
CA LYS A 209 -26.08 -29.55 -16.55
C LYS A 209 -26.41 -29.55 -15.06
N SER A 210 -26.05 -28.48 -14.34
CA SER A 210 -26.29 -28.34 -12.90
C SER A 210 -27.77 -28.20 -12.54
N LYS A 211 -28.61 -27.69 -13.47
CA LYS A 211 -30.06 -27.62 -13.32
C LYS A 211 -30.73 -29.00 -13.26
N ILE A 212 -30.14 -30.01 -13.91
CA ILE A 212 -30.61 -31.40 -13.81
C ILE A 212 -30.27 -31.93 -12.41
N ASP A 213 -28.98 -32.03 -12.12
CA ASP A 213 -28.44 -32.30 -10.79
C ASP A 213 -26.92 -32.08 -10.76
N ILE A 214 -26.37 -31.84 -9.57
CA ILE A 214 -24.93 -31.57 -9.39
C ILE A 214 -24.03 -32.78 -9.75
N LYS A 215 -24.52 -34.02 -9.64
CA LYS A 215 -23.73 -35.20 -10.00
C LYS A 215 -23.59 -35.30 -11.53
N THR A 216 -24.65 -35.00 -12.27
CA THR A 216 -24.62 -34.92 -13.74
C THR A 216 -23.66 -33.84 -14.22
N ALA A 217 -23.73 -32.64 -13.62
CA ALA A 217 -22.77 -31.57 -13.92
C ALA A 217 -21.33 -31.97 -13.59
N ARG A 218 -21.10 -32.68 -12.47
CA ARG A 218 -19.76 -33.17 -12.12
C ARG A 218 -19.25 -34.22 -13.11
N LYS A 219 -20.09 -35.15 -13.56
CA LYS A 219 -19.70 -36.13 -14.59
C LYS A 219 -19.27 -35.41 -15.88
N TYR A 220 -20.02 -34.39 -16.29
CA TYR A 220 -19.67 -33.55 -17.43
C TYR A 220 -18.29 -32.92 -17.28
N VAL A 221 -18.02 -32.27 -16.13
CA VAL A 221 -16.71 -31.65 -15.84
C VAL A 221 -15.58 -32.68 -15.89
N LEU A 222 -15.75 -33.85 -15.26
CA LEU A 222 -14.71 -34.89 -15.25
C LEU A 222 -14.43 -35.45 -16.65
N GLN A 223 -15.47 -35.63 -17.46
CA GLN A 223 -15.30 -36.04 -18.85
C GLN A 223 -14.54 -34.97 -19.65
N LYS A 224 -14.91 -33.69 -19.51
CA LYS A 224 -14.22 -32.58 -20.18
C LYS A 224 -12.77 -32.44 -19.76
N ARG A 225 -12.46 -32.68 -18.48
CA ARG A 225 -11.07 -32.72 -18.00
C ARG A 225 -10.25 -33.85 -18.63
N LEU A 226 -10.86 -35.02 -18.84
CA LEU A 226 -10.21 -36.14 -19.52
C LEU A 226 -9.99 -35.84 -21.02
N GLU A 227 -10.95 -35.18 -21.67
CA GLU A 227 -10.83 -34.75 -23.08
C GLU A 227 -9.71 -33.72 -23.29
N LEU A 228 -9.36 -32.95 -22.25
CA LEU A 228 -8.39 -31.86 -22.30
C LEU A 228 -7.06 -32.21 -21.58
N GLU A 229 -6.80 -33.49 -21.32
CA GLU A 229 -5.58 -33.94 -20.60
C GLU A 229 -4.29 -33.55 -21.34
N ASP A 230 -4.30 -33.54 -22.67
CA ASP A 230 -3.15 -33.12 -23.49
C ASP A 230 -3.06 -31.58 -23.67
N GLU A 231 -4.07 -30.83 -23.19
CA GLU A 231 -4.21 -29.37 -23.35
C GLU A 231 -4.33 -28.66 -21.98
N GLU A 232 -3.58 -29.13 -20.97
CA GLU A 232 -3.72 -28.66 -19.57
C GLU A 232 -3.55 -27.15 -19.37
N ASP A 233 -2.81 -26.48 -20.27
CA ASP A 233 -2.57 -25.04 -20.23
C ASP A 233 -3.62 -24.21 -20.99
N SER A 234 -4.56 -24.86 -21.68
CA SER A 234 -5.66 -24.16 -22.36
C SER A 234 -6.54 -23.40 -21.36
N LEU A 235 -7.21 -22.34 -21.82
CA LEU A 235 -8.20 -21.62 -21.00
C LEU A 235 -9.32 -22.56 -20.53
N GLU A 236 -9.74 -23.48 -21.41
CA GLU A 236 -10.84 -24.39 -21.16
C GLU A 236 -10.50 -25.44 -20.10
N ALA A 237 -9.31 -26.05 -20.17
CA ALA A 237 -8.83 -27.01 -19.17
C ALA A 237 -8.81 -26.38 -17.77
N ARG A 238 -8.30 -25.15 -17.68
CA ARG A 238 -8.25 -24.38 -16.42
C ARG A 238 -9.65 -24.06 -15.88
N LEU A 239 -10.58 -23.65 -16.74
CA LEU A 239 -11.96 -23.40 -16.33
C LEU A 239 -12.61 -24.65 -15.75
N PHE A 240 -12.51 -25.80 -16.43
CA PHE A 240 -13.07 -27.06 -15.92
C PHE A 240 -12.39 -27.54 -14.63
N GLU A 241 -11.08 -27.33 -14.49
CA GLU A 241 -10.38 -27.63 -13.24
C GLU A 241 -10.88 -26.76 -12.07
N MET A 242 -11.03 -25.45 -12.29
CA MET A 242 -11.60 -24.53 -11.29
C MET A 242 -13.04 -24.92 -10.91
N ILE A 243 -13.87 -25.26 -11.90
CA ILE A 243 -15.24 -25.74 -11.67
C ILE A 243 -15.22 -27.02 -10.82
N ASP A 244 -14.32 -27.97 -11.09
CA ASP A 244 -14.20 -29.20 -10.29
C ASP A 244 -13.82 -28.91 -8.82
N LYS A 245 -12.91 -27.95 -8.58
CA LYS A 245 -12.59 -27.49 -7.21
C LYS A 245 -13.81 -26.90 -6.51
N ILE A 246 -14.61 -26.10 -7.20
CA ILE A 246 -15.83 -25.50 -6.68
C ILE A 246 -16.90 -26.57 -6.39
N VAL A 247 -17.12 -27.52 -7.30
CA VAL A 247 -18.06 -28.64 -7.06
C VAL A 247 -17.62 -29.48 -5.87
N SER A 248 -16.31 -29.69 -5.72
CA SER A 248 -15.73 -30.39 -4.58
C SER A 248 -15.93 -29.63 -3.27
N LEU A 249 -15.77 -28.30 -3.29
CA LEU A 249 -16.12 -27.42 -2.18
C LEU A 249 -17.58 -27.59 -1.77
N ILE A 250 -18.51 -27.49 -2.71
CA ILE A 250 -19.96 -27.57 -2.43
C ILE A 250 -20.34 -28.94 -1.85
N LYS A 251 -19.68 -30.02 -2.30
CA LYS A 251 -19.91 -31.36 -1.75
C LYS A 251 -19.44 -31.47 -0.30
N ASN A 252 -18.35 -30.80 0.04
CA ASN A 252 -17.68 -30.88 1.35
C ASN A 252 -18.14 -29.79 2.33
N SER A 253 -18.84 -28.75 1.87
CA SER A 253 -19.24 -27.58 2.66
C SER A 253 -20.23 -27.87 3.80
N LYS A 254 -20.66 -29.13 3.97
CA LYS A 254 -21.49 -29.57 5.10
C LYS A 254 -20.76 -29.55 6.46
N SER A 255 -19.45 -29.31 6.51
CA SER A 255 -18.72 -29.04 7.75
C SER A 255 -18.78 -27.55 8.11
N ASN A 256 -19.53 -27.22 9.16
CA ASN A 256 -19.97 -25.85 9.51
C ASN A 256 -18.89 -24.90 10.09
N TYR A 257 -17.59 -25.14 9.88
CA TYR A 257 -16.58 -24.25 10.45
C TYR A 257 -15.37 -24.09 9.53
N TRP A 258 -15.45 -23.08 8.66
CA TRP A 258 -14.31 -22.60 7.88
C TRP A 258 -13.60 -21.49 8.65
N GLN A 259 -12.29 -21.62 8.81
CA GLN A 259 -11.43 -20.60 9.37
C GLN A 259 -10.86 -19.71 8.27
N GLU A 260 -10.28 -18.57 8.65
CA GLU A 260 -9.70 -17.59 7.73
C GLU A 260 -8.70 -18.25 6.76
N ALA A 261 -7.84 -19.11 7.31
CA ALA A 261 -6.85 -19.86 6.56
C ALA A 261 -7.45 -20.81 5.50
N ASP A 262 -8.64 -21.37 5.74
CA ASP A 262 -9.30 -22.26 4.80
C ASP A 262 -9.80 -21.49 3.57
N PHE A 263 -10.35 -20.29 3.77
CA PHE A 263 -10.72 -19.39 2.67
C PHE A 263 -9.50 -18.98 1.85
N VAL A 264 -8.42 -18.57 2.53
CA VAL A 264 -7.16 -18.17 1.89
C VAL A 264 -6.60 -19.32 1.04
N ALA A 265 -6.55 -20.54 1.58
CA ALA A 265 -6.04 -21.71 0.87
C ALA A 265 -6.89 -22.08 -0.36
N PHE A 266 -8.22 -22.00 -0.23
CA PHE A 266 -9.13 -22.28 -1.34
C PHE A 266 -8.99 -21.24 -2.46
N ILE A 267 -8.96 -19.95 -2.13
CA ILE A 267 -8.78 -18.88 -3.12
C ILE A 267 -7.40 -18.99 -3.80
N LYS A 268 -6.33 -19.27 -3.06
CA LYS A 268 -5.02 -19.57 -3.66
C LYS A 268 -5.11 -20.68 -4.69
N THR A 269 -5.80 -21.77 -4.37
CA THR A 269 -5.95 -22.90 -5.29
C THR A 269 -6.59 -22.47 -6.61
N LEU A 270 -7.65 -21.65 -6.55
CA LEU A 270 -8.29 -21.13 -7.76
C LEU A 270 -7.36 -20.21 -8.57
N LEU A 271 -6.60 -19.35 -7.89
CA LEU A 271 -5.66 -18.45 -8.55
C LEU A 271 -4.49 -19.21 -9.19
N GLU A 272 -3.95 -20.23 -8.54
CA GLU A 272 -2.87 -21.05 -9.10
C GLU A 272 -3.30 -21.76 -10.38
N ILE A 273 -4.57 -22.20 -10.45
CA ILE A 273 -5.12 -22.78 -11.69
C ILE A 273 -5.23 -21.69 -12.77
N ALA A 274 -5.80 -20.53 -12.45
CA ALA A 274 -5.96 -19.44 -13.42
C ALA A 274 -4.60 -18.93 -13.94
N PHE A 275 -3.63 -18.76 -13.04
CA PHE A 275 -2.31 -18.20 -13.32
C PHE A 275 -1.33 -19.21 -13.91
N ARG A 276 -1.70 -20.50 -14.02
CA ARG A 276 -0.89 -21.51 -14.70
C ARG A 276 -0.47 -21.03 -16.10
N GLY A 277 0.80 -21.22 -16.41
CA GLY A 277 1.42 -20.74 -17.66
C GLY A 277 1.72 -19.24 -17.71
N SER A 278 1.63 -18.51 -16.58
CA SER A 278 2.05 -17.10 -16.48
C SER A 278 3.24 -16.92 -15.54
N SER A 279 3.84 -15.73 -15.53
CA SER A 279 4.88 -15.31 -14.59
C SER A 279 4.34 -14.94 -13.20
N LEU A 280 3.02 -15.05 -12.98
CA LEU A 280 2.40 -14.69 -11.71
C LEU A 280 2.45 -15.87 -10.74
N SER A 281 2.78 -15.59 -9.48
CA SER A 281 2.72 -16.55 -8.40
C SER A 281 1.94 -16.02 -7.20
N VAL A 282 1.38 -16.94 -6.42
CA VAL A 282 0.52 -16.64 -5.27
C VAL A 282 1.24 -17.09 -4.00
N VAL A 283 1.52 -16.15 -3.11
CA VAL A 283 2.22 -16.42 -1.85
C VAL A 283 1.27 -16.20 -0.68
N ILE A 284 1.10 -17.24 0.13
CA ILE A 284 0.30 -17.23 1.37
C ILE A 284 1.17 -16.96 2.59
N GLY A 285 0.50 -16.46 3.61
CA GLY A 285 0.97 -16.42 4.98
C GLY A 285 1.21 -14.98 5.37
N GLU A 286 1.34 -14.73 6.68
CA GLU A 286 1.70 -13.45 7.33
C GLU A 286 3.07 -12.91 6.85
N THR A 287 3.23 -12.85 5.54
CA THR A 287 4.38 -12.44 4.78
C THR A 287 4.38 -10.93 4.81
N VAL A 288 5.60 -10.45 4.90
CA VAL A 288 5.87 -9.06 5.15
C VAL A 288 5.79 -8.33 3.82
N ALA A 289 4.83 -7.42 3.69
CA ALA A 289 4.70 -6.54 2.54
C ALA A 289 5.96 -5.67 2.41
N HIS A 290 6.79 -5.95 1.42
CA HIS A 290 8.03 -5.20 1.20
C HIS A 290 7.73 -3.74 0.86
N ALA A 291 6.66 -3.49 0.10
CA ALA A 291 6.19 -2.15 -0.25
C ALA A 291 5.86 -1.27 0.95
N THR A 292 5.56 -1.87 2.11
CA THR A 292 5.25 -1.11 3.34
C THR A 292 6.46 -0.75 4.17
N LYS A 293 7.59 -1.47 4.01
CA LYS A 293 8.77 -1.27 4.86
C LYS A 293 9.24 0.19 4.86
N PRO A 294 9.36 0.88 3.70
CA PRO A 294 9.86 2.26 3.73
C PRO A 294 8.92 3.23 4.44
N ALA A 295 7.61 3.05 4.30
CA ALA A 295 6.62 3.84 5.02
C ALA A 295 6.73 3.62 6.53
N ILE A 296 6.82 2.36 6.97
CA ILE A 296 6.99 2.05 8.40
C ILE A 296 8.31 2.58 8.94
N GLU A 297 9.44 2.38 8.23
CA GLU A 297 10.75 2.94 8.63
C GLU A 297 10.72 4.46 8.76
N TYR A 298 10.08 5.14 7.80
CA TYR A 298 9.90 6.59 7.85
C TYR A 298 9.06 7.00 9.07
N ASN A 299 7.92 6.34 9.29
CA ASN A 299 7.02 6.69 10.38
C ASN A 299 7.62 6.34 11.75
N GLU A 300 8.35 5.24 11.89
CA GLU A 300 9.02 4.88 13.13
C GLU A 300 10.16 5.85 13.43
N SER A 301 10.99 6.18 12.44
CA SER A 301 12.07 7.16 12.63
C SER A 301 11.55 8.56 12.91
N SER A 302 10.41 8.93 12.32
CA SER A 302 9.81 10.23 12.53
C SER A 302 9.05 10.29 13.86
N TYR A 303 8.15 9.35 14.15
CA TYR A 303 7.15 9.54 15.20
C TYR A 303 7.28 8.61 16.41
N SER A 304 8.01 7.48 16.32
CA SER A 304 8.13 6.56 17.47
C SER A 304 8.99 7.15 18.58
N ASN A 305 8.61 7.00 19.85
CA ASN A 305 9.33 7.55 21.02
C ASN A 305 10.67 6.86 21.38
N GLY A 306 11.26 6.06 20.49
CA GLY A 306 12.58 5.47 20.75
C GLY A 306 13.68 6.55 20.80
N MET A 307 14.87 6.23 21.33
CA MET A 307 16.06 7.12 21.26
C MET A 307 16.46 7.52 19.82
N ASN A 308 15.84 6.89 18.81
CA ASN A 308 15.99 7.16 17.38
C ASN A 308 14.86 8.01 16.79
N SER A 309 13.92 8.48 17.61
CA SER A 309 12.88 9.42 17.21
C SER A 309 13.51 10.73 16.78
N VAL A 310 13.11 11.22 15.62
CA VAL A 310 13.43 12.59 15.21
C VAL A 310 12.75 13.58 16.18
N PHE A 311 11.59 13.30 16.76
CA PHE A 311 10.83 14.31 17.52
C PHE A 311 11.09 14.31 19.04
N ASN A 312 11.66 13.25 19.60
CA ASN A 312 11.78 13.08 21.06
C ASN A 312 13.22 13.22 21.62
N SER A 313 14.17 13.77 20.85
CA SER A 313 15.59 13.82 21.24
C SER A 313 16.08 15.24 21.57
N ASP A 314 15.99 15.61 22.85
CA ASP A 314 16.84 16.64 23.48
C ASP A 314 18.26 16.12 23.77
N SER A 315 18.56 14.86 23.43
CA SER A 315 19.88 14.24 23.63
C SER A 315 20.75 14.27 22.35
N PRO A 316 22.00 14.75 22.43
CA PRO A 316 22.90 14.92 21.28
C PRO A 316 23.54 13.62 20.75
N SER A 317 23.18 12.44 21.29
CA SER A 317 23.82 11.16 20.94
C SER A 317 22.85 10.23 20.20
N PHE A 318 22.77 10.38 18.87
CA PHE A 318 22.07 9.44 18.00
C PHE A 318 22.93 8.19 17.79
N ALA A 319 22.53 7.07 18.40
CA ALA A 319 23.16 5.77 18.13
C ALA A 319 22.71 5.27 16.75
N LEU A 320 23.53 5.52 15.73
CA LEU A 320 23.35 5.00 14.36
C LEU A 320 23.63 3.48 14.31
N THR A 321 22.81 2.67 14.97
CA THR A 321 22.81 1.23 14.70
C THR A 321 22.14 0.99 13.34
N SER A 322 22.90 0.35 12.45
CA SER A 322 22.62 0.23 11.01
C SER A 322 21.66 -0.91 10.63
N LYS A 323 20.96 -1.51 11.61
CA LYS A 323 20.00 -2.58 11.40
C LYS A 323 18.75 -2.36 12.24
N SER A 324 17.89 -1.43 11.83
CA SER A 324 16.47 -1.55 12.21
C SER A 324 15.92 -2.70 11.40
N SER A 325 15.64 -3.84 12.03
CA SER A 325 14.86 -4.92 11.43
C SER A 325 13.40 -4.46 11.35
N CYS A 326 13.11 -3.46 10.53
CA CYS A 326 11.75 -3.01 10.31
C CYS A 326 11.02 -4.13 9.56
N VAL A 327 10.10 -4.79 10.26
CA VAL A 327 9.23 -5.79 9.68
C VAL A 327 8.07 -5.02 9.06
N GLY A 328 7.93 -5.09 7.74
CA GLY A 328 6.77 -4.58 7.02
C GLY A 328 5.45 -5.18 7.53
N ARG A 329 4.32 -4.69 7.02
CA ARG A 329 3.00 -5.15 7.44
C ARG A 329 2.72 -6.58 6.96
N LYS A 330 2.10 -7.40 7.82
CA LYS A 330 1.61 -8.73 7.47
C LYS A 330 0.37 -8.64 6.57
N ILE A 331 0.37 -9.46 5.51
CA ILE A 331 -0.71 -9.61 4.53
C ILE A 331 -1.06 -11.10 4.46
N ASP A 332 -2.32 -11.43 4.17
CA ASP A 332 -2.78 -12.82 4.13
C ASP A 332 -2.37 -13.53 2.83
N LEU A 333 -2.53 -12.83 1.70
CA LEU A 333 -2.16 -13.29 0.36
C LEU A 333 -1.57 -12.15 -0.47
N ARG A 334 -0.43 -12.41 -1.10
CA ARG A 334 0.21 -11.50 -2.06
C ARG A 334 0.38 -12.19 -3.41
N ILE A 335 0.18 -11.42 -4.48
CA ILE A 335 0.47 -11.85 -5.85
C ILE A 335 1.79 -11.19 -6.24
N VAL A 336 2.74 -12.00 -6.70
CA VAL A 336 4.08 -11.56 -7.06
C VAL A 336 4.47 -12.05 -8.45
N SER A 337 5.43 -11.37 -9.07
CA SER A 337 6.09 -11.85 -10.29
C SER A 337 7.04 -13.02 -10.02
N ASP A 338 7.60 -13.59 -11.09
CA ASP A 338 8.70 -14.55 -11.07
C ASP A 338 9.96 -13.99 -10.39
N ASP A 339 10.18 -12.68 -10.51
CA ASP A 339 11.24 -11.92 -9.83
C ASP A 339 10.89 -11.50 -8.38
N ASP A 340 9.83 -12.04 -7.76
CA ASP A 340 9.32 -11.70 -6.42
C ASP A 340 8.94 -10.20 -6.27
N GLN A 341 8.55 -9.55 -7.37
CA GLN A 341 8.00 -8.19 -7.32
C GLN A 341 6.55 -8.24 -6.88
N GLU A 342 6.18 -7.46 -5.86
CA GLU A 342 4.80 -7.40 -5.37
C GLU A 342 3.90 -6.70 -6.40
N LEU A 343 2.75 -7.28 -6.72
CA LEU A 343 1.80 -6.79 -7.75
C LEU A 343 0.38 -6.57 -7.20
N SER A 344 -0.03 -7.29 -6.16
CA SER A 344 -1.33 -7.08 -5.49
C SER A 344 -1.34 -7.68 -4.07
N PHE A 345 -2.19 -7.10 -3.20
CA PHE A 345 -2.35 -7.49 -1.80
C PHE A 345 -3.80 -7.73 -1.44
N TRP A 346 -4.08 -8.91 -0.88
CA TRP A 346 -5.42 -9.38 -0.60
C TRP A 346 -5.54 -9.73 0.89
N GLU A 347 -6.64 -9.31 1.50
CA GLU A 347 -6.92 -9.52 2.91
C GLU A 347 -8.21 -10.31 3.07
N PHE A 348 -8.28 -11.12 4.13
CA PHE A 348 -9.37 -12.06 4.37
C PHE A 348 -9.94 -11.87 5.77
N LYS A 349 -11.25 -12.04 5.89
CA LYS A 349 -11.96 -12.21 7.16
C LYS A 349 -13.03 -13.28 7.03
N ASN A 350 -13.44 -13.88 8.15
CA ASN A 350 -14.50 -14.90 8.18
C ASN A 350 -15.89 -14.28 7.93
N ASN A 351 -16.89 -15.12 7.62
CA ASN A 351 -18.29 -14.68 7.41
C ASN A 351 -18.96 -14.04 8.63
N ASP A 352 -18.47 -14.31 9.84
CA ASP A 352 -19.10 -13.87 11.09
C ASP A 352 -18.41 -12.66 11.73
N VAL A 353 -17.62 -11.90 10.95
CA VAL A 353 -16.99 -10.68 11.48
C VAL A 353 -17.95 -9.50 11.51
N ASP A 354 -17.77 -8.63 12.49
CA ASP A 354 -18.56 -7.40 12.58
C ASP A 354 -18.18 -6.41 11.45
N GLN A 355 -19.12 -5.52 11.12
CA GLN A 355 -18.90 -4.50 10.10
C GLN A 355 -17.71 -3.58 10.44
N LYS A 356 -17.46 -3.38 11.73
CA LYS A 356 -16.34 -2.56 12.23
C LYS A 356 -15.00 -3.12 11.79
N LEU A 357 -14.81 -4.43 11.86
CA LEU A 357 -13.60 -5.11 11.43
C LEU A 357 -13.44 -5.08 9.91
N LEU A 358 -14.54 -5.15 9.16
CA LEU A 358 -14.53 -4.98 7.69
C LEU A 358 -14.06 -3.59 7.29
N TRP A 359 -14.55 -2.54 7.95
CA TRP A 359 -14.05 -1.18 7.74
C TRP A 359 -12.55 -1.04 8.05
N TYR A 360 -12.08 -1.66 9.13
CA TYR A 360 -10.64 -1.67 9.44
C TYR A 360 -9.82 -2.41 8.40
N GLN A 361 -10.31 -3.54 7.89
CA GLN A 361 -9.67 -4.30 6.82
C GLN A 361 -9.61 -3.47 5.55
N GLU A 362 -10.71 -2.87 5.11
CA GLU A 362 -10.76 -2.03 3.91
C GLU A 362 -9.79 -0.85 4.01
N SER A 363 -9.83 -0.11 5.12
CA SER A 363 -8.89 0.98 5.39
C SER A 363 -7.43 0.52 5.41
N LYS A 364 -7.14 -0.70 5.90
CA LYS A 364 -5.80 -1.30 5.84
C LYS A 364 -5.42 -1.59 4.38
N SER A 365 -6.26 -2.30 3.64
CA SER A 365 -5.99 -2.73 2.27
C SER A 365 -5.75 -1.57 1.32
N LEU A 366 -6.53 -0.49 1.41
CA LEU A 366 -6.34 0.69 0.57
C LEU A 366 -4.98 1.37 0.81
N ARG A 367 -4.52 1.43 2.07
CA ARG A 367 -3.20 1.98 2.39
C ARG A 367 -2.06 1.06 1.97
N LEU A 368 -2.26 -0.25 2.04
CA LEU A 368 -1.32 -1.22 1.47
C LEU A 368 -1.24 -1.06 -0.05
N ALA A 369 -2.37 -0.93 -0.74
CA ALA A 369 -2.45 -0.69 -2.17
C ALA A 369 -1.76 0.62 -2.58
N GLN A 370 -1.87 1.68 -1.77
CA GLN A 370 -1.16 2.94 -2.02
C GLN A 370 0.36 2.80 -1.89
N CYS A 371 0.84 2.07 -0.87
CA CYS A 371 2.26 1.73 -0.74
C CYS A 371 2.77 1.01 -1.98
N LEU A 372 2.01 0.02 -2.45
CA LEU A 372 2.34 -0.73 -3.66
C LEU A 372 2.32 0.15 -4.91
N GLN A 373 1.31 1.01 -5.05
CA GLN A 373 1.19 1.95 -6.17
C GLN A 373 2.42 2.84 -6.29
N LYS A 374 2.94 3.33 -5.17
CA LYS A 374 4.17 4.14 -5.13
C LYS A 374 5.40 3.37 -5.56
N GLU A 375 5.53 2.13 -5.09
CA GLU A 375 6.63 1.26 -5.50
C GLU A 375 6.59 0.99 -7.01
N VAL A 376 5.42 0.58 -7.53
CA VAL A 376 5.19 0.38 -8.97
C VAL A 376 5.46 1.66 -9.77
N SER A 377 4.94 2.80 -9.32
CA SER A 377 5.14 4.10 -9.99
C SER A 377 6.61 4.53 -10.01
N SER A 378 7.40 4.17 -8.98
CA SER A 378 8.85 4.41 -8.98
C SER A 378 9.57 3.62 -10.09
N VAL A 379 9.03 2.45 -10.45
CA VAL A 379 9.51 1.62 -11.54
C VAL A 379 8.99 2.12 -12.89
N LEU A 380 7.72 2.50 -13.02
CA LEU A 380 7.12 2.83 -14.32
C LEU A 380 7.20 4.32 -14.70
N LYS A 381 7.45 5.22 -13.75
CA LYS A 381 7.44 6.71 -13.91
C LYS A 381 6.10 7.30 -14.32
N HIS A 382 5.04 6.51 -14.31
CA HIS A 382 3.67 7.00 -14.37
C HIS A 382 2.85 6.25 -13.33
N PRO A 383 1.79 6.88 -12.79
CA PRO A 383 0.89 6.20 -11.88
C PRO A 383 0.22 5.02 -12.57
N GLN A 384 0.03 3.94 -11.81
CA GLN A 384 -0.74 2.78 -12.21
C GLN A 384 -1.93 2.58 -11.29
N ASP A 385 -3.00 2.08 -11.84
CA ASP A 385 -4.10 1.58 -11.03
C ASP A 385 -3.68 0.29 -10.33
N ILE A 386 -3.84 0.23 -9.02
CA ILE A 386 -3.52 -0.97 -8.23
C ILE A 386 -4.82 -1.66 -7.83
N LEU A 387 -4.92 -2.95 -8.18
CA LEU A 387 -6.01 -3.82 -7.77
C LEU A 387 -5.81 -4.30 -6.32
N SER A 388 -6.88 -4.27 -5.54
CA SER A 388 -6.95 -4.87 -4.22
C SER A 388 -8.27 -5.61 -4.05
N LEU A 389 -8.23 -6.73 -3.33
CA LEU A 389 -9.40 -7.55 -3.04
C LEU A 389 -9.52 -7.76 -1.53
N ASN A 390 -10.69 -7.43 -1.01
CA ASN A 390 -11.06 -7.67 0.38
C ASN A 390 -12.06 -8.81 0.44
N TRP A 391 -11.63 -9.96 0.94
CA TRP A 391 -12.45 -11.14 1.12
C TRP A 391 -13.14 -11.13 2.49
N PHE A 392 -14.43 -11.44 2.47
CA PHE A 392 -15.30 -11.71 3.60
C PHE A 392 -15.98 -13.06 3.38
N GLY A 393 -15.36 -14.08 3.96
CA GLY A 393 -15.58 -15.51 3.72
C GLY A 393 -15.62 -15.83 2.23
N TRP A 394 -16.80 -16.17 1.71
CA TRP A 394 -16.96 -16.59 0.30
C TRP A 394 -17.21 -15.44 -0.68
N SER A 395 -17.25 -14.19 -0.21
CA SER A 395 -17.42 -13.02 -1.07
C SER A 395 -16.20 -12.11 -1.02
N ALA A 396 -15.94 -11.38 -2.09
CA ALA A 396 -14.92 -10.34 -2.13
C ALA A 396 -15.48 -9.05 -2.71
N THR A 397 -14.99 -7.93 -2.21
CA THR A 397 -15.10 -6.65 -2.91
C THR A 397 -13.80 -6.44 -3.67
N MET A 398 -13.90 -6.32 -4.99
CA MET A 398 -12.78 -5.94 -5.84
C MET A 398 -12.79 -4.43 -6.00
N CYS A 399 -11.68 -3.78 -5.66
CA CYS A 399 -11.50 -2.35 -5.85
C CYS A 399 -10.19 -2.07 -6.57
N TYR A 400 -10.11 -0.88 -7.14
CA TYR A 400 -8.86 -0.33 -7.64
C TYR A 400 -8.57 1.01 -6.99
N LEU A 401 -7.29 1.27 -6.79
CA LEU A 401 -6.78 2.54 -6.33
C LEU A 401 -6.18 3.29 -7.51
N THR A 402 -6.73 4.45 -7.86
CA THR A 402 -6.24 5.29 -8.95
C THR A 402 -5.66 6.59 -8.42
N GLN A 403 -4.51 7.01 -8.95
CA GLN A 403 -3.85 8.24 -8.54
C GLN A 403 -4.48 9.43 -9.29
N GLN A 404 -4.81 10.46 -8.53
CA GLN A 404 -5.23 11.78 -8.99
C GLN A 404 -4.25 12.82 -8.41
N ASP A 405 -4.29 14.06 -8.86
CA ASP A 405 -3.30 15.13 -8.54
C ASP A 405 -2.87 15.21 -7.05
N GLY A 406 -1.86 14.43 -6.67
CA GLY A 406 -1.35 14.29 -5.30
C GLY A 406 -2.19 13.46 -4.31
N TYR A 407 -3.30 12.84 -4.70
CA TYR A 407 -4.12 11.96 -3.85
C TYR A 407 -4.58 10.70 -4.59
N ALA A 408 -5.12 9.72 -3.88
CA ALA A 408 -5.64 8.49 -4.47
C ALA A 408 -7.15 8.35 -4.25
N VAL A 409 -7.84 7.73 -5.20
CA VAL A 409 -9.27 7.43 -5.12
C VAL A 409 -9.44 5.92 -5.24
N ALA A 410 -10.06 5.32 -4.23
CA ALA A 410 -10.42 3.91 -4.25
C ALA A 410 -11.85 3.76 -4.79
N LYS A 411 -12.03 2.91 -5.79
CA LYS A 411 -13.33 2.64 -6.41
C LYS A 411 -13.63 1.16 -6.46
N LYS A 412 -14.89 0.83 -6.14
CA LYS A 412 -15.42 -0.52 -6.32
C LYS A 412 -15.52 -0.85 -7.81
N ILE A 413 -15.04 -2.03 -8.19
CA ILE A 413 -15.17 -2.58 -9.54
C ILE A 413 -16.32 -3.56 -9.57
N ASP A 414 -16.27 -4.57 -8.71
CA ASP A 414 -17.21 -5.68 -8.71
C ASP A 414 -17.31 -6.33 -7.32
N LYS A 415 -18.32 -7.17 -7.14
CA LYS A 415 -18.48 -8.06 -6.00
C LYS A 415 -18.41 -9.50 -6.50
N ILE A 416 -17.40 -10.21 -6.02
CA ILE A 416 -17.13 -11.59 -6.38
C ILE A 416 -17.73 -12.50 -5.31
N THR A 417 -18.31 -13.65 -5.71
CA THR A 417 -18.77 -14.66 -4.76
C THR A 417 -18.39 -16.05 -5.25
N VAL A 418 -17.70 -16.81 -4.41
CA VAL A 418 -17.48 -18.25 -4.63
C VAL A 418 -18.77 -19.00 -4.31
N PRO A 419 -19.32 -19.79 -5.24
CA PRO A 419 -20.50 -20.60 -4.95
C PRO A 419 -20.11 -21.78 -4.04
N PHE A 420 -20.46 -21.67 -2.77
CA PHE A 420 -20.25 -22.71 -1.74
C PHE A 420 -21.51 -23.60 -1.51
N ASP A 421 -22.59 -23.29 -2.24
CA ASP A 421 -23.87 -23.99 -2.26
C ASP A 421 -24.36 -24.10 -3.71
N ASN A 422 -25.04 -25.20 -4.05
CA ASN A 422 -25.58 -25.44 -5.40
C ASN A 422 -26.47 -24.30 -5.91
N ARG A 423 -27.22 -23.64 -5.02
CA ARG A 423 -28.12 -22.53 -5.35
C ARG A 423 -27.38 -21.29 -5.85
N LEU A 424 -26.08 -21.15 -5.54
CA LEU A 424 -25.26 -20.01 -5.94
C LEU A 424 -24.54 -20.21 -7.27
N ILE A 425 -24.55 -21.43 -7.83
CA ILE A 425 -23.81 -21.76 -9.05
C ILE A 425 -24.25 -20.84 -10.21
N SER A 426 -25.55 -20.77 -10.48
CA SER A 426 -26.09 -20.00 -11.61
C SER A 426 -25.93 -18.49 -11.45
N THR A 427 -25.84 -17.99 -10.22
CA THR A 427 -25.77 -16.55 -9.94
C THR A 427 -24.35 -16.02 -9.87
N SER A 428 -23.39 -16.86 -9.46
CA SER A 428 -22.08 -16.38 -9.02
C SER A 428 -20.91 -16.95 -9.81
N LEU A 429 -21.06 -18.13 -10.42
CA LEU A 429 -19.94 -18.82 -11.07
C LEU A 429 -19.36 -18.05 -12.26
N GLU A 430 -20.22 -17.51 -13.14
CA GLU A 430 -19.77 -16.74 -14.30
C GLU A 430 -18.98 -15.51 -13.86
N ASN A 431 -19.52 -14.73 -12.92
CA ASN A 431 -18.85 -13.52 -12.43
C ASN A 431 -17.52 -13.85 -11.76
N LEU A 432 -17.46 -14.93 -10.97
CA LEU A 432 -16.23 -15.40 -10.34
C LEU A 432 -15.14 -15.69 -11.40
N MET A 433 -15.47 -16.44 -12.45
CA MET A 433 -14.50 -16.78 -13.49
C MET A 433 -14.05 -15.53 -14.24
N LEU A 434 -14.98 -14.69 -14.70
CA LEU A 434 -14.66 -13.45 -15.41
C LEU A 434 -13.76 -12.54 -14.57
N CYS A 435 -14.06 -12.39 -13.28
CA CYS A 435 -13.25 -11.56 -12.39
C CYS A 435 -11.84 -12.15 -12.16
N ILE A 436 -11.70 -13.45 -11.90
CA ILE A 436 -10.39 -14.07 -11.69
C ILE A 436 -9.50 -13.91 -12.94
N PHE A 437 -10.05 -14.14 -14.13
CA PHE A 437 -9.30 -13.99 -15.37
C PHE A 437 -9.03 -12.53 -15.74
N GLU A 438 -9.93 -11.59 -15.42
CA GLU A 438 -9.67 -10.14 -15.56
C GLU A 438 -8.55 -9.68 -14.63
N VAL A 439 -8.51 -10.20 -13.40
CA VAL A 439 -7.40 -9.94 -12.47
C VAL A 439 -6.10 -10.49 -13.04
N LYS A 440 -6.10 -11.74 -13.53
CA LYS A 440 -4.93 -12.32 -14.20
C LYS A 440 -4.41 -11.42 -15.32
N ALA A 441 -5.27 -11.09 -16.29
CA ALA A 441 -4.89 -10.29 -17.44
C ALA A 441 -4.29 -8.94 -17.04
N THR A 442 -4.85 -8.32 -15.99
CA THR A 442 -4.38 -7.03 -15.49
C THR A 442 -3.03 -7.13 -14.81
N LEU A 443 -2.83 -8.14 -13.96
CA LEU A 443 -1.57 -8.32 -13.24
C LEU A 443 -0.46 -8.80 -14.17
N SER A 444 -0.77 -9.61 -15.18
CA SER A 444 0.18 -9.99 -16.24
C SER A 444 0.62 -8.77 -17.05
N ALA A 445 -0.31 -7.92 -17.48
CA ALA A 445 0.04 -6.69 -18.19
C ALA A 445 0.92 -5.76 -17.32
N LEU A 446 0.59 -5.61 -16.05
CA LEU A 446 1.40 -4.82 -15.11
C LEU A 446 2.82 -5.42 -14.94
N ASN A 447 2.90 -6.74 -14.81
CA ASN A 447 4.18 -7.44 -14.71
C ASN A 447 5.05 -7.20 -15.95
N ASP A 448 4.47 -7.31 -17.14
CA ASP A 448 5.20 -7.10 -18.40
C ASP A 448 5.71 -5.66 -18.51
N GLU A 449 4.89 -4.68 -18.15
CA GLU A 449 5.29 -3.26 -18.08
C GLU A 449 6.47 -3.07 -17.10
N MET A 450 6.41 -3.68 -15.90
CA MET A 450 7.46 -3.60 -14.89
C MET A 450 8.76 -4.29 -15.32
N PHE A 451 8.66 -5.44 -15.98
CA PHE A 451 9.80 -6.18 -16.53
C PHE A 451 10.53 -5.36 -17.59
N ILE A 452 9.79 -4.81 -18.57
CA ILE A 452 10.35 -3.94 -19.62
C ILE A 452 11.04 -2.72 -19.01
N ALA A 453 10.40 -2.07 -18.03
CA ALA A 453 10.96 -0.89 -17.37
C ALA A 453 12.22 -1.17 -16.53
N SER A 454 12.34 -2.39 -15.98
CA SER A 454 13.46 -2.81 -15.14
C SER A 454 14.71 -3.16 -15.96
N ASN A 455 14.55 -3.77 -17.14
CA ASN A 455 15.65 -4.15 -18.02
C ASN A 455 16.40 -2.97 -18.64
N GLY A 456 15.81 -1.77 -18.64
CA GLY A 456 16.45 -0.54 -19.13
C GLY A 456 17.25 0.25 -18.09
N ARG A 457 17.39 -0.21 -16.83
CA ARG A 457 17.84 0.66 -15.72
C ARG A 457 19.12 0.23 -14.99
N THR A 458 19.95 1.23 -14.73
CA THR A 458 20.84 1.26 -13.55
C THR A 458 20.01 1.66 -12.32
N LYS A 459 20.08 0.88 -11.23
CA LYS A 459 19.32 1.12 -9.98
C LYS A 459 19.45 2.58 -9.51
N LYS A 460 18.38 3.38 -9.67
CA LYS A 460 18.23 4.70 -9.03
C LYS A 460 17.53 4.54 -7.68
N ARG A 461 17.76 5.51 -6.76
CA ARG A 461 17.13 5.54 -5.43
C ARG A 461 15.64 5.89 -5.53
N LYS A 462 14.84 5.39 -4.58
CA LYS A 462 13.38 5.56 -4.49
C LYS A 462 13.05 6.88 -3.77
N SER A 463 12.08 7.65 -4.28
CA SER A 463 11.46 8.81 -3.61
C SER A 463 10.39 8.36 -2.62
N TYR A 464 10.26 9.06 -1.49
CA TYR A 464 9.36 8.69 -0.38
C TYR A 464 8.32 9.75 -0.02
N ASP A 465 8.28 10.86 -0.75
CA ASP A 465 7.28 11.90 -0.49
C ASP A 465 5.89 11.32 -0.71
N SER A 466 4.97 11.62 0.21
CA SER A 466 3.56 11.16 0.28
C SER A 466 3.27 9.69 0.67
N MET A 467 4.22 8.91 1.22
CA MET A 467 3.94 7.54 1.71
C MET A 467 2.78 7.50 2.73
N PRO A 468 1.97 6.42 2.83
CA PRO A 468 0.89 6.36 3.80
C PRO A 468 1.45 6.42 5.23
N HIS A 469 1.30 7.57 5.87
CA HIS A 469 1.88 7.81 7.19
C HIS A 469 1.22 6.93 8.27
N THR A 470 0.01 6.44 8.04
CA THR A 470 -0.76 5.72 9.07
C THR A 470 -0.49 4.23 9.20
N LEU A 471 0.47 3.68 8.45
CA LEU A 471 0.82 2.25 8.51
C LEU A 471 1.58 1.83 9.79
N LEU A 472 1.81 2.75 10.74
CA LEU A 472 2.32 2.36 12.05
C LEU A 472 1.44 1.30 12.71
N SER A 473 2.08 0.27 13.24
CA SER A 473 1.44 -0.63 14.18
C SER A 473 1.18 0.17 15.46
N PRO A 474 -0.08 0.33 15.93
CA PRO A 474 -0.26 0.39 17.36
C PRO A 474 0.32 -0.93 17.87
N LYS A 475 1.23 -0.88 18.85
CA LYS A 475 1.49 -2.09 19.64
C LYS A 475 0.12 -2.57 20.11
N ARG A 476 -0.23 -3.82 19.78
CA ARG A 476 -1.44 -4.46 20.33
C ARG A 476 -1.41 -4.21 21.84
N GLN A 477 -2.41 -3.46 22.35
CA GLN A 477 -2.83 -3.61 23.74
C GLN A 477 -3.56 -4.95 23.85
#